data_AF-A0A6G8NDV7-F1
#
_entry.id   AF-A0A6G8NDV7-F1
#
_cell.length_a   1.000
_cell.length_b   1.000
_cell.length_c   1.000
_cell.angle_alpha   90.00
_cell.angle_beta   90.00
_cell.angle_gamma   90.00
#
_symmetry.space_group_name_H-M   'P 1'
#
loop_
_entity.id
_entity.type
_entity.pdbx_description
1 polymer ?
#
loop_
_entity_poly.entity_id
_entity_poly.type
_entity_poly.pdbx_seq_one_letter_code
_entity_poly.pdbx_strand_id
1 'polypeptide(L)'
;MNVTTTKGASTPRRPRRKRGTLSPEEARLAQIDHAIDCAVVAALLVDPISWNALLELSDEQLGRMFKNRLWKVIGTSTILNLDLPSMRDEGEKLRKGVSRKSKLRTSEHPIRSALTNSGGYDLVHQGKLLRVADYLGAADVTERKLSKSLASRKVFSIELEGEVYIPGFFLCPMIHHNDFAKVIRGLGDTSGWDRWNFFTTPIESLSGSTPLQFLAVNKVKPVQKAADEFAKG
;
A
#
# COMPACT_ATOMS: atom_id res chain seq x y z
N MET A 1 -75.26 -8.63 37.31
CA MET A 1 -74.10 -7.97 36.70
C MET A 1 -72.89 -8.86 36.91
N ASN A 2 -72.42 -9.55 35.88
CA ASN A 2 -71.15 -10.29 35.89
C ASN A 2 -70.45 -10.00 34.55
N VAL A 3 -69.31 -9.33 34.60
CA VAL A 3 -68.44 -9.10 33.44
C VAL A 3 -67.14 -9.86 33.69
N THR A 4 -66.97 -10.95 32.96
CA THR A 4 -65.74 -11.75 32.88
C THR A 4 -64.76 -11.08 31.91
N THR A 5 -63.62 -10.61 32.42
CA THR A 5 -62.52 -10.09 31.60
C THR A 5 -61.54 -11.21 31.25
N THR A 6 -61.51 -11.61 29.98
CA THR A 6 -60.53 -12.51 29.38
C THR A 6 -59.13 -11.89 29.33
N LYS A 7 -58.14 -12.58 29.93
CA LYS A 7 -56.71 -12.27 29.79
C LYS A 7 -56.25 -12.52 28.35
N GLY A 8 -55.73 -11.48 27.71
CA GLY A 8 -55.08 -11.57 26.39
C GLY A 8 -53.77 -12.36 26.46
N ALA A 9 -53.61 -13.28 25.52
CA ALA A 9 -52.43 -14.11 25.35
C ALA A 9 -51.22 -13.29 24.88
N SER A 10 -50.09 -13.43 25.57
CA SER A 10 -48.80 -12.87 25.21
C SER A 10 -48.21 -13.61 24.01
N THR A 11 -48.01 -12.89 22.90
CA THR A 11 -47.35 -13.39 21.69
C THR A 11 -45.87 -13.63 21.98
N PRO A 12 -45.28 -14.79 21.65
CA PRO A 12 -43.87 -15.04 21.89
C PRO A 12 -43.01 -14.15 20.97
N ARG A 13 -42.18 -13.31 21.57
CA ARG A 13 -41.15 -12.51 20.87
C ARG A 13 -40.24 -13.46 20.09
N ARG A 14 -40.15 -13.27 18.77
CA ARG A 14 -39.16 -13.95 17.92
C ARG A 14 -37.77 -13.82 18.53
N PRO A 15 -36.98 -14.90 18.59
CA PRO A 15 -35.63 -14.84 19.09
C PRO A 15 -34.85 -13.86 18.21
N ARG A 16 -34.29 -12.83 18.86
CA ARG A 16 -33.33 -11.91 18.26
C ARG A 16 -32.21 -12.77 17.68
N ARG A 17 -32.13 -12.86 16.35
CA ARG A 17 -31.01 -13.51 15.64
C ARG A 17 -29.73 -12.88 16.20
N LYS A 18 -28.98 -13.63 17.02
CA LYS A 18 -27.62 -13.25 17.39
C LYS A 18 -26.88 -13.06 16.08
N ARG A 19 -26.50 -11.83 15.78
CA ARG A 19 -25.64 -11.52 14.63
C ARG A 19 -24.34 -12.26 14.91
N GLY A 20 -24.17 -13.43 14.28
CA GLY A 20 -22.96 -14.23 14.44
C GLY A 20 -21.78 -13.35 14.09
N THR A 21 -20.74 -13.42 14.89
CA THR A 21 -19.41 -12.97 14.49
C THR A 21 -19.09 -13.61 13.14
N LEU A 22 -18.89 -12.78 12.12
CA LEU A 22 -18.49 -13.20 10.78
C LEU A 22 -17.24 -14.09 10.90
N SER A 23 -17.19 -15.16 10.11
CA SER A 23 -15.97 -15.94 9.93
C SER A 23 -14.82 -15.02 9.46
N PRO A 24 -13.55 -15.30 9.81
CA PRO A 24 -12.41 -14.54 9.30
C PRO A 24 -12.38 -14.38 7.78
N GLU A 25 -12.85 -15.41 7.05
CA GLU A 25 -12.95 -15.38 5.59
C GLU A 25 -14.06 -14.44 5.11
N GLU A 26 -15.24 -14.49 5.72
CA GLU A 26 -16.36 -13.60 5.40
C GLU A 26 -16.02 -12.13 5.71
N ALA A 27 -15.29 -11.89 6.80
CA ALA A 27 -14.79 -10.56 7.15
C ALA A 27 -13.78 -10.04 6.12
N ARG A 28 -12.89 -10.91 5.61
CA ARG A 28 -11.94 -10.57 4.54
C ARG A 28 -12.65 -10.26 3.22
N LEU A 29 -13.62 -11.07 2.81
CA LEU A 29 -14.41 -10.84 1.60
C LEU A 29 -15.18 -9.52 1.68
N ALA A 30 -15.87 -9.26 2.80
CA ALA A 30 -16.56 -8.00 3.01
C ALA A 30 -15.60 -6.78 2.96
N GLN A 31 -14.35 -6.95 3.41
CA GLN A 31 -13.34 -5.91 3.31
C GLN A 31 -12.90 -5.68 1.85
N ILE A 32 -12.78 -6.74 1.05
CA ILE A 32 -12.45 -6.66 -0.38
C ILE A 32 -13.59 -5.99 -1.14
N ASP A 33 -14.83 -6.43 -0.93
CA ASP A 33 -16.02 -5.85 -1.58
C ASP A 33 -16.11 -4.34 -1.31
N HIS A 34 -15.91 -3.95 -0.05
CA HIS A 34 -15.92 -2.55 0.31
C HIS A 34 -14.79 -1.74 -0.36
N ALA A 35 -13.59 -2.32 -0.53
CA ALA A 35 -12.51 -1.66 -1.25
C ALA A 35 -12.83 -1.49 -2.74
N ILE A 36 -13.49 -2.47 -3.35
CA ILE A 36 -13.99 -2.41 -4.72
C ILE A 36 -15.04 -1.30 -4.86
N ASP A 37 -16.03 -1.25 -3.96
CA ASP A 37 -17.05 -0.19 -3.94
C ASP A 37 -16.42 1.21 -3.89
N CYS A 38 -15.44 1.41 -3.00
CA CYS A 38 -14.73 2.69 -2.92
C CYS A 38 -14.01 3.03 -4.23
N ALA A 39 -13.36 2.05 -4.86
CA ALA A 39 -12.67 2.27 -6.13
C ALA A 39 -13.65 2.62 -7.25
N VAL A 40 -14.80 1.93 -7.33
CA VAL A 40 -15.86 2.20 -8.32
C VAL A 40 -16.44 3.59 -8.12
N VAL A 41 -16.78 3.97 -6.88
CA VAL A 41 -17.29 5.32 -6.57
C VAL A 41 -16.26 6.38 -6.95
N ALA A 42 -14.99 6.19 -6.60
CA ALA A 42 -13.94 7.14 -6.95
C ALA A 42 -13.77 7.28 -8.47
N ALA A 43 -13.81 6.17 -9.22
CA ALA A 43 -13.73 6.19 -10.68
C ALA A 43 -14.88 7.01 -11.29
N LEU A 44 -16.12 6.78 -10.83
CA LEU A 44 -17.30 7.50 -11.31
C LEU A 44 -17.26 9.00 -10.99
N LEU A 45 -16.73 9.39 -9.82
CA LEU A 45 -16.63 10.79 -9.41
C LEU A 45 -15.55 11.56 -10.19
N VAL A 46 -14.48 10.88 -10.59
CA VAL A 46 -13.38 11.50 -11.36
C VAL A 46 -13.75 11.62 -12.84
N ASP A 47 -14.37 10.58 -13.40
CA ASP A 47 -14.80 10.56 -14.79
C ASP A 47 -16.15 9.85 -14.92
N PRO A 48 -17.27 10.60 -14.89
CA PRO A 48 -18.62 10.02 -14.91
C PRO A 48 -19.01 9.46 -16.28
N ILE A 49 -18.17 9.57 -17.32
CA ILE A 49 -18.47 9.11 -18.68
C ILE A 49 -17.69 7.83 -19.00
N SER A 50 -16.44 7.71 -18.54
CA SER A 50 -15.54 6.59 -18.90
C SER A 50 -15.88 5.23 -18.27
N TRP A 51 -16.98 5.10 -17.50
CA TRP A 51 -17.36 3.82 -16.89
C TRP A 51 -17.74 2.76 -17.91
N ASN A 52 -18.28 3.14 -19.08
CA ASN A 52 -18.66 2.19 -20.13
C ASN A 52 -17.42 1.48 -20.71
N ALA A 53 -16.33 2.21 -20.94
CA ALA A 53 -15.07 1.65 -21.43
C ALA A 53 -14.46 0.64 -20.44
N LEU A 54 -14.69 0.81 -19.12
CA LEU A 54 -14.27 -0.17 -18.12
C LEU A 54 -15.09 -1.47 -18.19
N LEU A 55 -16.38 -1.38 -18.54
CA LEU A 55 -17.26 -2.55 -18.70
C LEU A 55 -17.03 -3.30 -20.01
N GLU A 56 -16.44 -2.65 -21.02
CA GLU A 56 -16.07 -3.29 -22.29
C GLU A 56 -14.82 -4.19 -22.17
N LEU A 57 -14.04 -4.05 -21.10
CA LEU A 57 -12.88 -4.90 -20.83
C LEU A 57 -13.33 -6.29 -20.36
N SER A 58 -12.61 -7.33 -20.78
CA SER A 58 -12.74 -8.64 -20.14
C SER A 58 -12.30 -8.59 -18.68
N ASP A 59 -12.83 -9.49 -17.85
CA ASP A 59 -12.47 -9.62 -16.43
C ASP A 59 -10.96 -9.83 -16.25
N GLU A 60 -10.31 -10.56 -17.15
CA GLU A 60 -8.87 -10.78 -17.13
C GLU A 60 -8.09 -9.49 -17.42
N GLN A 61 -8.55 -8.69 -18.38
CA GLN A 61 -7.93 -7.40 -18.72
C GLN A 61 -8.11 -6.41 -17.58
N LEU A 62 -9.34 -6.24 -17.09
CA LEU A 62 -9.66 -5.34 -16.00
C LEU A 62 -8.90 -5.73 -14.72
N GLY A 63 -8.91 -7.02 -14.36
CA GLY A 63 -8.21 -7.54 -13.20
C GLY A 63 -6.70 -7.32 -13.28
N ARG A 64 -6.09 -7.50 -14.47
CA ARG A 64 -4.67 -7.22 -14.69
C ARG A 64 -4.36 -5.73 -14.55
N MET A 65 -5.16 -4.88 -15.18
CA MET A 65 -4.99 -3.42 -15.10
C MET A 65 -5.11 -2.94 -13.65
N PHE A 66 -6.13 -3.38 -12.92
CA PHE A 66 -6.35 -3.01 -11.54
C PHE A 66 -5.17 -3.40 -10.64
N LYS A 67 -4.71 -4.65 -10.71
CA LYS A 67 -3.55 -5.14 -9.93
C LYS A 67 -2.28 -4.35 -10.25
N ASN A 68 -1.99 -4.12 -11.53
CA ASN A 68 -0.82 -3.36 -11.97
C ASN A 68 -0.86 -1.90 -11.47
N ARG A 69 -2.05 -1.27 -11.47
CA ARG A 69 -2.22 0.09 -10.94
C ARG A 69 -2.09 0.12 -9.42
N LEU A 70 -2.60 -0.88 -8.72
CA LEU A 70 -2.44 -1.01 -7.27
C LEU A 70 -0.95 -1.06 -6.88
N TRP A 71 -0.13 -1.83 -7.60
CA TRP A 71 1.32 -1.86 -7.36
C TRP A 71 2.00 -0.50 -7.55
N LYS A 72 1.61 0.27 -8.57
CA LYS A 72 2.13 1.63 -8.78
C LYS A 72 1.77 2.58 -7.63
N VAL A 73 0.56 2.48 -7.11
CA VAL A 73 0.09 3.30 -5.98
C VAL A 73 0.84 2.93 -4.69
N ILE A 74 1.04 1.63 -4.43
CA ILE A 74 1.84 1.16 -3.29
C ILE A 74 3.31 1.61 -3.39
N GLY A 75 3.90 1.54 -4.58
CA GLY A 75 5.25 2.10 -4.80
C GLY A 75 5.32 3.60 -4.49
N THR A 76 4.27 4.35 -4.84
CA THR A 76 4.15 5.78 -4.55
C THR A 76 4.01 6.05 -3.05
N SER A 77 3.27 5.23 -2.32
CA SER A 77 3.13 5.38 -0.87
C SER A 77 4.47 5.22 -0.15
N THR A 78 5.37 4.37 -0.67
CA THR A 78 6.74 4.22 -0.16
C THR A 78 7.56 5.50 -0.33
N ILE A 79 7.46 6.14 -1.49
CA ILE A 79 8.16 7.41 -1.77
C ILE A 79 7.68 8.52 -0.84
N LEU A 80 6.39 8.59 -0.59
CA LEU A 80 5.78 9.58 0.30
C LEU A 80 5.94 9.23 1.79
N ASN A 81 6.59 8.11 2.11
CA ASN A 81 6.76 7.57 3.46
C ASN A 81 5.41 7.42 4.22
N LEU A 82 4.38 6.96 3.51
CA LEU A 82 3.06 6.72 4.09
C LEU A 82 3.04 5.39 4.84
N ASP A 83 2.61 5.43 6.09
CA ASP A 83 2.37 4.26 6.92
C ASP A 83 0.97 3.69 6.64
N LEU A 84 0.89 2.83 5.61
CA LEU A 84 -0.37 2.19 5.18
C LEU A 84 -1.08 1.43 6.33
N PRO A 85 -0.38 0.64 7.18
CA PRO A 85 -0.97 0.08 8.40
C PRO A 85 -1.63 1.12 9.31
N SER A 86 -0.95 2.21 9.64
CA SER A 86 -1.50 3.28 10.47
C SER A 86 -2.73 3.94 9.83
N MET A 87 -2.71 4.18 8.51
CA MET A 87 -3.88 4.70 7.79
C MET A 87 -5.08 3.76 7.85
N ARG A 88 -4.85 2.44 7.79
CA ARG A 88 -5.90 1.43 7.95
C ARG A 88 -6.51 1.48 9.35
N ASP A 89 -5.68 1.56 10.38
CA ASP A 89 -6.14 1.62 11.77
C ASP A 89 -6.94 2.90 12.06
N GLU A 90 -6.48 4.04 11.56
CA GLU A 90 -7.22 5.31 11.65
C GLU A 90 -8.55 5.25 10.88
N GLY A 91 -8.57 4.66 9.68
CA GLY A 91 -9.79 4.43 8.91
C GLY A 91 -10.81 3.54 9.66
N GLU A 92 -10.34 2.47 10.30
CA GLU A 92 -11.18 1.63 11.15
C GLU A 92 -11.70 2.37 12.39
N LYS A 93 -10.85 3.17 13.05
CA LYS A 93 -11.26 4.01 14.18
C LYS A 93 -12.33 5.01 13.76
N LEU A 94 -12.20 5.65 12.61
CA LEU A 94 -13.19 6.57 12.08
C LEU A 94 -14.52 5.85 11.76
N ARG A 95 -14.49 4.66 11.16
CA ARG A 95 -15.71 3.86 10.91
C ARG A 95 -16.38 3.42 12.21
N LYS A 96 -15.60 2.89 13.16
CA LYS A 96 -16.08 2.54 14.51
C LYS A 96 -16.59 3.78 15.22
N GLY A 97 -15.97 4.95 15.02
CA GLY A 97 -16.36 6.25 15.55
C GLY A 97 -17.65 6.80 14.94
N VAL A 98 -17.89 6.59 13.64
CA VAL A 98 -19.15 6.93 12.96
C VAL A 98 -20.28 6.00 13.42
N SER A 99 -20.01 4.70 13.58
CA SER A 99 -20.97 3.76 14.21
C SER A 99 -21.17 3.99 15.72
N ARG A 100 -20.17 4.51 16.44
CA ARG A 100 -20.27 4.88 17.87
C ARG A 100 -20.73 6.31 18.09
N LYS A 101 -20.77 7.19 17.09
CA LYS A 101 -21.33 8.55 17.20
C LYS A 101 -22.85 8.56 17.34
N SER A 102 -23.50 7.39 17.36
CA SER A 102 -24.81 7.19 17.98
C SER A 102 -24.77 6.97 19.52
N LYS A 103 -23.61 7.07 20.17
CA LYS A 103 -23.38 7.00 21.63
C LYS A 103 -21.96 7.48 22.05
N LEU A 104 -21.88 8.79 22.34
CA LEU A 104 -20.97 9.54 23.25
C LEU A 104 -19.42 9.32 23.28
N ARG A 105 -18.74 10.37 23.74
CA ARG A 105 -17.35 10.86 23.55
C ARG A 105 -16.20 10.18 24.34
N THR A 106 -14.98 10.62 23.99
CA THR A 106 -13.68 10.73 24.76
C THR A 106 -12.74 9.52 24.58
N SER A 107 -11.40 9.58 24.36
CA SER A 107 -10.36 10.63 24.28
C SER A 107 -9.11 10.12 23.49
N GLU A 108 -8.01 10.87 23.61
CA GLU A 108 -6.76 11.05 22.83
C GLU A 108 -5.62 9.98 22.84
N HIS A 109 -4.77 10.08 21.78
CA HIS A 109 -3.28 9.91 21.61
C HIS A 109 -2.55 8.58 21.97
N PRO A 110 -1.28 8.32 21.54
CA PRO A 110 -0.48 8.75 20.36
C PRO A 110 0.07 7.55 19.53
N ILE A 111 0.56 7.76 18.30
CA ILE A 111 1.26 6.70 17.54
C ILE A 111 2.77 6.89 17.65
N ARG A 112 3.44 5.91 18.25
CA ARG A 112 4.89 5.68 18.17
C ARG A 112 5.06 4.25 17.67
N SER A 113 5.39 4.07 16.40
CA SER A 113 5.59 2.73 15.82
C SER A 113 7.08 2.41 15.77
N ALA A 114 7.47 1.43 16.59
CA ALA A 114 8.78 0.81 16.60
C ALA A 114 8.76 -0.38 15.62
N LEU A 115 9.53 -0.32 14.55
CA LEU A 115 9.80 -1.45 13.67
C LEU A 115 10.82 -2.37 14.36
N THR A 116 10.40 -3.60 14.69
CA THR A 116 11.28 -4.65 15.22
C THR A 116 11.37 -5.79 14.20
N ASN A 117 12.56 -5.98 13.61
CA ASN A 117 13.22 -7.17 13.05
C ASN A 117 12.46 -8.36 12.39
N SER A 118 11.17 -8.27 12.06
CA SER A 118 10.46 -9.14 11.06
C SER A 118 10.45 -8.54 9.64
N GLY A 119 11.20 -7.45 9.44
CA GLY A 119 10.89 -6.42 8.46
C GLY A 119 10.82 -6.84 7.00
N GLY A 120 11.55 -7.87 6.56
CA GLY A 120 11.58 -8.25 5.14
C GLY A 120 10.24 -8.73 4.59
N TYR A 121 9.62 -9.71 5.27
CA TYR A 121 8.32 -10.24 4.85
C TYR A 121 7.19 -9.23 5.02
N ASP A 122 7.28 -8.36 6.02
CA ASP A 122 6.32 -7.26 6.19
C ASP A 122 6.35 -6.31 4.99
N LEU A 123 7.53 -6.01 4.44
CA LEU A 123 7.65 -5.20 3.22
C LEU A 123 7.06 -5.89 1.99
N VAL A 124 7.19 -7.23 1.88
CA VAL A 124 6.56 -8.01 0.82
C VAL A 124 5.04 -7.99 0.97
N HIS A 125 4.51 -8.23 2.17
CA HIS A 125 3.08 -8.18 2.45
C HIS A 125 2.47 -6.79 2.23
N GLN A 126 3.24 -5.73 2.52
CA GLN A 126 2.84 -4.34 2.23
C GLN A 126 2.98 -3.98 0.75
N GLY A 127 3.52 -4.86 -0.11
CA GLY A 127 3.73 -4.61 -1.53
C GLY A 127 4.88 -3.64 -1.84
N LYS A 128 5.70 -3.33 -0.83
CA LYS A 128 6.86 -2.45 -0.95
C LYS A 128 8.03 -3.16 -1.66
N LEU A 129 8.12 -4.47 -1.48
CA LEU A 129 8.99 -5.38 -2.22
C LEU A 129 8.13 -6.33 -3.05
N LEU A 130 8.36 -6.35 -4.36
CA LEU A 130 7.56 -7.12 -5.31
C LEU A 130 8.32 -8.36 -5.78
N ARG A 131 7.61 -9.48 -5.94
CA ARG A 131 8.16 -10.62 -6.66
C ARG A 131 8.43 -10.20 -8.11
N VAL A 132 9.39 -10.86 -8.75
CA VAL A 132 9.77 -10.55 -10.14
C VAL A 132 8.55 -10.57 -11.07
N ALA A 133 7.69 -11.59 -10.99
CA ALA A 133 6.51 -11.69 -11.84
C ALA A 133 5.55 -10.50 -11.69
N ASP A 134 5.31 -10.05 -10.45
CA ASP A 134 4.44 -8.90 -10.16
C ASP A 134 5.04 -7.60 -10.70
N TYR A 135 6.37 -7.43 -10.53
CA TYR A 135 7.07 -6.26 -11.05
C TYR A 135 7.02 -6.21 -12.58
N LEU A 136 7.29 -7.33 -13.27
CA LEU A 136 7.24 -7.40 -14.74
C LEU A 136 5.87 -7.00 -15.27
N GLY A 137 4.80 -7.55 -14.66
CA GLY A 137 3.43 -7.20 -15.02
C GLY A 137 3.12 -5.73 -14.80
N ALA A 138 3.52 -5.16 -13.66
CA ALA A 138 3.21 -3.78 -13.31
C ALA A 138 4.04 -2.74 -14.10
N ALA A 139 5.31 -3.04 -14.35
CA ALA A 139 6.22 -2.20 -15.11
C ALA A 139 5.99 -2.30 -16.64
N ASP A 140 5.22 -3.30 -17.09
CA ASP A 140 5.05 -3.64 -18.51
C ASP A 140 6.40 -3.84 -19.21
N VAL A 141 7.25 -4.68 -18.61
CA VAL A 141 8.58 -5.01 -19.12
C VAL A 141 8.78 -6.52 -19.17
N THR A 142 9.63 -6.96 -20.11
CA THR A 142 10.03 -8.36 -20.19
C THR A 142 11.12 -8.68 -19.18
N GLU A 143 11.25 -9.96 -18.84
CA GLU A 143 12.32 -10.47 -17.99
C GLU A 143 13.70 -10.05 -18.52
N ARG A 144 13.94 -10.20 -19.83
CA ARG A 144 15.18 -9.75 -20.49
C ARG A 144 15.47 -8.26 -20.25
N LYS A 145 14.44 -7.40 -20.28
CA LYS A 145 14.58 -5.96 -20.03
C LYS A 145 14.86 -5.68 -18.55
N LEU A 146 14.27 -6.44 -17.64
CA LEU A 146 14.59 -6.37 -16.21
C LEU A 146 16.03 -6.82 -15.94
N SER A 147 16.47 -7.96 -16.47
CA SER A 147 17.86 -8.44 -16.33
C SER A 147 18.88 -7.41 -16.84
N LYS A 148 18.60 -6.78 -17.99
CA LYS A 148 19.43 -5.67 -18.50
C LYS A 148 19.43 -4.46 -17.56
N SER A 149 18.30 -4.16 -16.93
CA SER A 149 18.17 -3.03 -16.01
C SER A 149 18.93 -3.27 -14.69
N LEU A 150 18.90 -4.51 -14.18
CA LEU A 150 19.71 -4.95 -13.06
C LEU A 150 21.21 -4.89 -13.39
N ALA A 151 21.62 -5.48 -14.51
CA ALA A 151 23.02 -5.48 -14.95
C ALA A 151 23.58 -4.07 -15.19
N SER A 152 22.74 -3.14 -15.69
CA SER A 152 23.13 -1.74 -15.92
C SER A 152 22.90 -0.80 -14.72
N ARG A 153 22.58 -1.35 -13.54
CA ARG A 153 22.34 -0.61 -12.28
C ARG A 153 21.28 0.49 -12.40
N LYS A 154 20.24 0.25 -13.21
CA LYS A 154 19.07 1.15 -13.34
C LYS A 154 18.00 0.84 -12.30
N VAL A 155 17.95 -0.42 -11.87
CA VAL A 155 17.18 -0.92 -10.74
C VAL A 155 18.10 -1.82 -9.92
N PHE A 156 17.72 -2.13 -8.70
CA PHE A 156 18.37 -3.16 -7.89
C PHE A 156 17.33 -4.14 -7.36
N SER A 157 17.81 -5.29 -6.91
CA SER A 157 17.00 -6.31 -6.25
C SER A 157 17.44 -6.50 -4.81
N ILE A 158 16.55 -7.09 -4.02
CA ILE A 158 16.79 -7.52 -2.65
C ILE A 158 16.58 -9.02 -2.62
N GLU A 159 17.51 -9.73 -1.99
CA GLU A 159 17.38 -11.15 -1.72
C GLU A 159 16.85 -11.36 -0.30
N LEU A 160 15.80 -12.17 -0.18
CA LEU A 160 15.20 -12.57 1.08
C LEU A 160 14.94 -14.08 1.02
N GLU A 161 15.65 -14.84 1.86
CA GLU A 161 15.53 -16.30 1.96
C GLU A 161 15.67 -17.04 0.60
N GLY A 162 16.60 -16.58 -0.24
CA GLY A 162 16.87 -17.17 -1.56
C GLY A 162 15.93 -16.71 -2.68
N GLU A 163 14.95 -15.86 -2.38
CA GLU A 163 14.02 -15.29 -3.34
C GLU A 163 14.39 -13.84 -3.68
N VAL A 164 14.20 -13.47 -4.96
CA VAL A 164 14.56 -12.15 -5.48
C VAL A 164 13.34 -11.24 -5.54
N TYR A 165 13.45 -10.08 -4.91
CA TYR A 165 12.43 -9.04 -4.88
C TYR A 165 12.92 -7.74 -5.49
N ILE A 166 12.02 -7.02 -6.15
CA ILE A 166 12.27 -5.70 -6.73
C ILE A 166 11.52 -4.64 -5.91
N PRO A 167 12.19 -3.55 -5.48
CA PRO A 167 11.51 -2.43 -4.83
C PRO A 167 10.37 -1.84 -5.67
N GLY A 168 9.17 -1.77 -5.08
CA GLY A 168 7.96 -1.28 -5.76
C GLY A 168 8.03 0.21 -6.11
N PHE A 169 8.85 1.01 -5.41
CA PHE A 169 9.00 2.44 -5.70
C PHE A 169 9.58 2.72 -7.10
N PHE A 170 10.23 1.75 -7.75
CA PHE A 170 10.66 1.90 -9.15
C PHE A 170 9.49 2.00 -10.15
N LEU A 171 8.29 1.58 -9.75
CA LEU A 171 7.07 1.70 -10.56
C LEU A 171 6.44 3.10 -10.50
N CYS A 172 6.90 3.96 -9.59
CA CYS A 172 6.30 5.27 -9.38
C CYS A 172 6.70 6.24 -10.50
N PRO A 173 5.73 6.96 -11.11
CA PRO A 173 6.02 7.93 -12.17
C PRO A 173 6.63 9.24 -11.64
N MET A 174 6.67 9.48 -10.33
CA MET A 174 7.19 10.72 -9.75
C MET A 174 8.71 10.86 -9.87
N ILE A 175 9.43 9.76 -10.06
CA ILE A 175 10.89 9.74 -10.14
C ILE A 175 11.29 9.18 -11.51
N HIS A 176 12.08 9.95 -12.25
CA HIS A 176 12.57 9.50 -13.55
C HIS A 176 13.61 8.37 -13.37
N HIS A 177 13.50 7.31 -14.17
CA HIS A 177 14.37 6.13 -14.08
C HIS A 177 15.87 6.43 -14.18
N ASN A 178 16.26 7.46 -14.95
CA ASN A 178 17.66 7.89 -15.04
C ASN A 178 18.17 8.51 -13.73
N ASP A 179 17.32 9.07 -12.89
CA ASP A 179 17.74 9.66 -11.63
C ASP A 179 17.98 8.58 -10.57
N PHE A 180 17.16 7.52 -10.55
CA PHE A 180 17.50 6.29 -9.82
C PHE A 180 18.86 5.74 -10.26
N ALA A 181 19.08 5.60 -11.58
CA ALA A 181 20.33 5.04 -12.09
C ALA A 181 21.56 5.87 -11.68
N LYS A 182 21.47 7.20 -11.65
CA LYS A 182 22.57 8.06 -11.18
C LYS A 182 22.89 7.80 -9.71
N VAL A 183 21.87 7.72 -8.86
CA VAL A 183 22.03 7.50 -7.42
C VAL A 183 22.56 6.09 -7.13
N ILE A 184 22.01 5.04 -7.76
CA ILE A 184 22.46 3.65 -7.57
C ILE A 184 23.93 3.48 -7.98
N ARG A 185 24.39 4.21 -9.00
CA ARG A 185 25.82 4.21 -9.39
C ARG A 185 26.70 4.87 -8.34
N GLY A 186 26.26 5.98 -7.74
CA GLY A 186 26.96 6.65 -6.63
C GLY A 186 27.09 5.76 -5.40
N LEU A 187 26.07 4.92 -5.14
CA LEU A 187 26.10 3.92 -4.06
C LEU A 187 27.09 2.76 -4.29
N GLY A 188 27.76 2.69 -5.43
CA GLY A 188 28.79 1.67 -5.69
C GLY A 188 28.28 0.23 -5.58
N ASP A 189 29.08 -0.63 -4.95
CA ASP A 189 28.86 -2.08 -4.83
C ASP A 189 28.12 -2.48 -3.54
N THR A 190 27.42 -1.53 -2.91
CA THR A 190 26.54 -1.76 -1.75
C THR A 190 25.48 -2.83 -2.00
N SER A 191 25.10 -3.54 -0.94
CA SER A 191 24.12 -4.61 -1.00
C SER A 191 22.72 -4.08 -1.35
N GLY A 192 21.81 -4.96 -1.78
CA GLY A 192 20.42 -4.60 -2.06
C GLY A 192 19.71 -4.01 -0.83
N TRP A 193 19.99 -4.55 0.36
CA TRP A 193 19.44 -4.05 1.63
C TRP A 193 20.01 -2.67 2.01
N ASP A 194 21.29 -2.42 1.78
CA ASP A 194 21.88 -1.10 2.03
C ASP A 194 21.32 -0.04 1.09
N ARG A 195 21.13 -0.39 -0.20
CA ARG A 195 20.47 0.50 -1.16
C ARG A 195 19.04 0.78 -0.75
N TRP A 196 18.30 -0.24 -0.33
CA TRP A 196 16.95 -0.06 0.22
C TRP A 196 16.95 0.92 1.39
N ASN A 197 17.78 0.66 2.41
CA ASN A 197 17.89 1.50 3.59
C ASN A 197 18.27 2.93 3.25
N PHE A 198 19.21 3.13 2.32
CA PHE A 198 19.56 4.46 1.83
C PHE A 198 18.33 5.18 1.28
N PHE A 199 17.59 4.56 0.36
CA PHE A 199 16.44 5.20 -0.28
C PHE A 199 15.28 5.50 0.67
N THR A 200 15.05 4.64 1.67
CA THR A 200 13.86 4.70 2.53
C THR A 200 14.09 5.31 3.90
N THR A 201 15.34 5.55 4.30
CA THR A 201 15.65 6.11 5.62
C THR A 201 15.87 7.62 5.53
N PRO A 202 15.33 8.41 6.47
CA PRO A 202 15.67 9.83 6.62
C PRO A 202 17.19 10.06 6.73
N ILE A 203 17.71 11.01 5.96
CA ILE A 203 19.13 11.39 6.00
C ILE A 203 19.26 12.82 6.52
N GLU A 204 20.14 13.04 7.49
CA GLU A 204 20.34 14.36 8.11
C GLU A 204 20.79 15.43 7.11
N SER A 205 21.71 15.10 6.21
CA SER A 205 22.16 15.99 5.12
C SER A 205 21.07 16.33 4.10
N LEU A 206 19.95 15.60 4.11
CA LEU A 206 18.72 15.88 3.36
C LEU A 206 17.62 16.49 4.25
N SER A 207 18.02 17.15 5.34
CA SER A 207 17.12 17.80 6.30
C SER A 207 16.10 16.84 6.92
N GLY A 208 16.52 15.58 7.18
CA GLY A 208 15.66 14.55 7.76
C GLY A 208 14.59 14.00 6.81
N SER A 209 14.70 14.28 5.50
CA SER A 209 13.88 13.63 4.47
C SER A 209 14.56 12.39 3.91
N THR A 210 13.81 11.52 3.26
CA THR A 210 14.38 10.37 2.54
C THR A 210 14.90 10.78 1.15
N PRO A 211 15.87 10.07 0.58
CA PRO A 211 16.26 10.23 -0.83
C PRO A 211 15.09 10.15 -1.81
N LEU A 212 14.14 9.24 -1.58
CA LEU A 212 12.95 9.10 -2.43
C LEU A 212 12.12 10.39 -2.45
N GLN A 213 11.92 11.04 -1.30
CA GLN A 213 11.17 12.30 -1.22
C GLN A 213 11.86 13.43 -1.99
N PHE A 214 13.19 13.51 -1.93
CA PHE A 214 13.96 14.50 -2.70
C PHE A 214 13.90 14.23 -4.20
N LEU A 215 14.06 12.97 -4.61
CA LEU A 215 13.97 12.58 -6.01
C LEU A 215 12.59 12.86 -6.59
N ALA A 216 11.52 12.65 -5.82
CA ALA A 216 10.14 12.90 -6.25
C ALA A 216 9.85 14.39 -6.55
N VAL A 217 10.64 15.30 -6.01
CA VAL A 217 10.59 16.74 -6.31
C VAL A 217 11.77 17.21 -7.18
N ASN A 218 12.38 16.28 -7.94
CA ASN A 218 13.49 16.51 -8.87
C ASN A 218 14.77 17.10 -8.23
N LYS A 219 14.96 16.97 -6.90
CA LYS A 219 16.18 17.38 -6.20
C LYS A 219 17.24 16.28 -6.23
N VAL A 220 17.81 16.01 -7.40
CA VAL A 220 18.71 14.86 -7.62
C VAL A 220 20.13 15.09 -7.09
N LYS A 221 20.69 16.29 -7.24
CA LYS A 221 22.10 16.58 -6.87
C LYS A 221 22.41 16.34 -5.37
N PRO A 222 21.57 16.78 -4.41
CA PRO A 222 21.82 16.50 -2.99
C PRO A 222 21.82 15.00 -2.69
N VAL A 223 20.94 14.24 -3.35
CA VAL A 223 20.86 12.78 -3.16
C VAL A 223 22.08 12.06 -3.72
N GLN A 224 22.60 12.49 -4.87
CA GLN A 224 23.84 11.94 -5.43
C GLN A 224 25.02 12.17 -4.48
N LYS A 225 25.16 13.39 -3.94
CA LYS A 225 26.21 13.70 -2.97
C LYS A 225 26.10 12.79 -1.74
N ALA A 226 24.89 12.62 -1.19
CA ALA A 226 24.67 11.72 -0.07
C ALA A 226 25.00 10.26 -0.41
N ALA A 227 24.72 9.81 -1.64
CA ALA A 227 25.07 8.46 -2.10
C ALA A 227 26.59 8.27 -2.21
N ASP A 228 27.31 9.25 -2.75
CA ASP A 228 28.77 9.20 -2.87
C ASP A 228 29.45 9.23 -1.48
N GLU A 229 28.85 9.91 -0.50
CA GLU A 229 29.30 9.89 0.90
C GLU A 229 29.00 8.56 1.57
N PHE A 230 27.80 8.01 1.35
CA PHE A 230 27.39 6.70 1.87
C PHE A 230 28.32 5.58 1.40
N ALA A 231 28.77 5.62 0.14
CA ALA A 231 29.68 4.61 -0.42
C ALA A 231 31.13 4.69 0.10
N LYS A 232 31.51 5.78 0.79
CA LYS A 232 32.85 5.99 1.35
C LYS A 232 32.97 5.61 2.83
N GLY A 233 31.83 5.53 3.53
CA GLY A 233 31.75 5.10 4.93
C GLY A 233 31.61 3.60 5.04
#